data_AF-A0A6I9P6W1-F1
#
_entry.id   AF-A0A6I9P6W1-F1
#
_cell.length_a   1.000
_cell.length_b   1.000
_cell.length_c   1.000
_cell.angle_alpha   90.00
_cell.angle_beta   90.00
_cell.angle_gamma   90.00
#
_symmetry.space_group_name_H-M   'P 1'
#
loop_
_entity.id
_entity.type
_entity.pdbx_description
1 polymer ?
#
loop_
_entity_poly.entity_id
_entity_poly.type
_entity_poly.pdbx_seq_one_letter_code
_entity_poly.pdbx_strand_id
1 'polypeptide(L)'
;MFSVFPGLNPESVTRLFFSPTVYHDINSKFKRTTLCMTKQNEGYGLRCHRAVITLCKLIGMKDLYCKVEGSVNLLNITRAFFTGLANQQIHQSLADKKQLHVVEYQAQRGPLPVVVASPKEGARPDPEPVDEIPNTRLNWVDVQAAQGIKHSKWAGVKRTIW
;
A
#
# COMPACT_ATOMS: atom_id res chain seq x y z
N MET A 1 -2.10 -28.60 -0.76
CA MET A 1 -2.48 -28.30 -2.15
C MET A 1 -2.63 -26.79 -2.30
N PHE A 2 -1.50 -26.06 -2.36
CA PHE A 2 -1.48 -24.66 -2.77
C PHE A 2 -1.27 -24.68 -4.28
N SER A 3 -2.32 -24.44 -5.06
CA SER A 3 -2.17 -24.21 -6.49
C SER A 3 -1.45 -22.87 -6.65
N VAL A 4 -0.14 -22.95 -6.82
CA VAL A 4 0.71 -21.87 -7.28
C VAL A 4 0.11 -21.36 -8.59
N PHE A 5 -0.39 -20.13 -8.57
CA PHE A 5 -0.74 -19.40 -9.80
C PHE A 5 0.50 -19.44 -10.72
N PRO A 6 0.41 -20.01 -11.92
CA PRO A 6 1.57 -20.18 -12.79
C PRO A 6 1.99 -18.79 -13.29
N GLY A 7 3.19 -18.33 -12.92
CA GLY A 7 3.79 -17.09 -13.42
C GLY A 7 4.34 -16.12 -12.37
N LEU A 8 4.19 -16.40 -11.07
CA LEU A 8 4.81 -15.57 -10.02
C LEU A 8 6.14 -16.19 -9.56
N ASN A 9 7.23 -15.43 -9.73
CA ASN A 9 8.57 -15.82 -9.28
C ASN A 9 8.54 -16.16 -7.77
N PRO A 10 9.16 -17.26 -7.31
CA PRO A 10 9.04 -17.70 -5.91
C PRO A 10 9.56 -16.66 -4.91
N GLU A 11 10.56 -15.85 -5.29
CA GLU A 11 11.08 -14.73 -4.48
C GLU A 11 10.11 -13.54 -4.36
N SER A 12 9.33 -13.27 -5.42
CA SER A 12 8.28 -12.24 -5.35
C SER A 12 7.11 -12.68 -4.47
N VAL A 13 6.80 -13.98 -4.44
CA VAL A 13 5.76 -14.53 -3.57
C VAL A 13 6.19 -14.43 -2.10
N THR A 14 7.39 -14.89 -1.74
CA THR A 14 7.86 -14.84 -0.34
C THR A 14 7.96 -13.39 0.18
N ARG A 15 8.42 -12.44 -0.63
CA ARG A 15 8.55 -11.03 -0.22
C ARG A 15 7.22 -10.26 -0.15
N LEU A 16 6.17 -10.73 -0.82
CA LEU A 16 4.81 -10.21 -0.69
C LEU A 16 4.16 -10.62 0.64
N PHE A 17 4.51 -11.79 1.19
CA PHE A 17 3.88 -12.32 2.40
C PHE A 17 4.54 -11.90 3.71
N PHE A 18 5.84 -11.57 3.74
CA PHE A 18 6.56 -11.27 4.99
C PHE A 18 6.88 -9.79 5.23
N SER A 19 6.34 -8.86 4.43
CA SER A 19 6.51 -7.43 4.71
C SER A 19 5.57 -6.99 5.84
N PRO A 20 6.05 -6.21 6.84
CA PRO A 20 5.19 -5.70 7.91
C PRO A 20 4.11 -4.71 7.44
N THR A 21 4.30 -4.09 6.27
CA THR A 21 3.40 -3.09 5.65
C THR A 21 3.37 -3.22 4.11
N VAL A 22 2.36 -2.63 3.47
CA VAL A 22 2.31 -2.45 2.00
C VAL A 22 3.43 -1.51 1.49
N TYR A 23 3.79 -1.64 0.21
CA TYR A 23 4.86 -0.91 -0.47
C TYR A 23 4.41 0.48 -0.95
N HIS A 24 3.14 0.61 -1.34
CA HIS A 24 2.50 1.84 -1.78
C HIS A 24 1.02 1.82 -1.42
N ASP A 25 0.36 2.95 -1.62
CA ASP A 25 -1.08 3.08 -1.43
C ASP A 25 -1.83 2.34 -2.56
N ILE A 26 -2.78 1.50 -2.17
CA ILE A 26 -3.50 0.62 -3.09
C ILE A 26 -4.98 0.95 -3.01
N ASN A 27 -5.58 1.24 -4.16
CA ASN A 27 -7.02 1.32 -4.30
C ASN A 27 -7.51 0.12 -5.11
N SER A 28 -8.16 -0.84 -4.43
CA SER A 28 -8.69 -2.04 -5.07
C SER A 28 -10.21 -2.06 -5.02
N LYS A 29 -10.84 -2.28 -6.18
CA LYS A 29 -12.30 -2.37 -6.30
C LYS A 29 -12.70 -3.75 -6.74
N PHE A 30 -13.59 -4.39 -5.98
CA PHE A 30 -14.25 -5.62 -6.37
C PHE A 30 -15.77 -5.43 -6.34
N LYS A 31 -16.41 -5.48 -7.50
CA LYS A 31 -17.84 -5.18 -7.67
C LYS A 31 -18.18 -3.78 -7.11
N ARG A 32 -19.06 -3.71 -6.10
CA ARG A 32 -19.49 -2.47 -5.41
C ARG A 32 -18.74 -2.21 -4.10
N THR A 33 -17.68 -2.96 -3.82
CA THR A 33 -16.83 -2.79 -2.64
C THR A 33 -15.50 -2.21 -3.10
N THR A 34 -15.09 -1.09 -2.51
CA THR A 34 -13.78 -0.47 -2.77
C THR A 34 -12.98 -0.48 -1.47
N LEU A 35 -11.72 -0.90 -1.55
CA LEU A 35 -10.76 -0.86 -0.45
C LEU A 35 -9.67 0.14 -0.80
N CYS A 36 -9.55 1.16 0.04
CA CYS A 36 -8.47 2.14 -0.01
C CYS A 36 -7.49 1.79 1.11
N MET A 37 -6.36 1.19 0.74
CA MET A 37 -5.29 0.79 1.65
C MET A 37 -4.16 1.81 1.55
N THR A 38 -3.68 2.27 2.70
CA THR A 38 -2.63 3.29 2.78
C THR A 38 -1.43 2.71 3.53
N LYS A 39 -0.23 2.90 2.99
CA LYS A 39 1.03 2.55 3.66
C LYS A 39 1.16 3.36 4.95
N GLN A 40 1.62 2.71 6.02
CA GLN A 40 1.85 3.36 7.31
C GLN A 40 3.25 3.03 7.82
N ASN A 41 3.76 3.89 8.71
CA ASN A 41 5.04 3.67 9.38
C ASN A 41 4.89 2.64 10.50
N GLU A 42 6.02 2.09 10.94
CA GLU A 42 6.08 1.14 12.05
C GLU A 42 5.49 1.73 13.34
N GLY A 43 4.64 0.95 14.02
CA GLY A 43 4.01 1.34 15.29
C GLY A 43 2.68 2.07 15.14
N TYR A 44 2.14 2.18 13.93
CA TYR A 44 0.80 2.71 13.69
C TYR A 44 -0.31 1.73 14.10
N GLY A 45 -0.05 0.43 13.92
CA GLY A 45 -0.96 -0.68 14.15
C GLY A 45 -2.00 -0.88 13.05
N LEU A 46 -2.92 -1.81 13.26
CA LEU A 46 -3.98 -2.11 12.28
C LEU A 46 -5.23 -1.25 12.51
N ARG A 47 -5.53 -0.34 11.57
CA ARG A 47 -6.74 0.49 11.57
C ARG A 47 -7.59 0.22 10.34
N CYS A 48 -8.29 -0.91 10.40
CA CYS A 48 -9.04 -1.45 9.26
C CYS A 48 -10.42 -1.96 9.70
N HIS A 49 -11.22 -2.40 8.73
CA HIS A 49 -12.42 -3.20 9.02
C HIS A 49 -12.04 -4.50 9.76
N ARG A 50 -12.87 -4.96 10.71
CA ARG A 50 -12.60 -6.13 11.57
C ARG A 50 -12.11 -7.38 10.82
N ALA A 51 -12.70 -7.67 9.67
CA ALA A 51 -12.32 -8.83 8.86
C ALA A 51 -10.92 -8.67 8.25
N VAL A 52 -10.56 -7.45 7.85
CA VAL A 52 -9.23 -7.15 7.30
C VAL A 52 -8.19 -7.25 8.41
N ILE A 53 -8.50 -6.82 9.65
CA ILE A 53 -7.59 -7.00 10.79
C ILE A 53 -7.25 -8.47 10.99
N THR A 54 -8.24 -9.37 10.96
CA THR A 54 -8.00 -10.81 11.09
C THR A 54 -7.14 -11.35 9.94
N LEU A 55 -7.40 -10.92 8.70
CA LEU A 55 -6.59 -11.32 7.54
C LEU A 55 -5.14 -10.81 7.66
N CYS A 56 -4.93 -9.56 8.05
CA CYS A 56 -3.60 -8.99 8.27
C CYS A 56 -2.83 -9.75 9.34
N LYS A 57 -3.49 -10.15 10.44
CA LYS A 57 -2.87 -10.99 11.48
C LYS A 57 -2.45 -12.36 10.99
N LEU A 58 -3.24 -12.98 10.11
CA LEU A 58 -2.90 -14.28 9.50
C LEU A 58 -1.73 -14.18 8.52
N ILE A 59 -1.64 -13.07 7.77
CA ILE A 59 -0.55 -12.81 6.83
C ILE A 59 0.74 -12.39 7.57
N GLY A 60 0.61 -11.72 8.72
CA GLY A 60 1.73 -11.16 9.48
C GLY A 60 1.98 -9.67 9.26
N MET A 61 1.01 -8.95 8.68
CA MET A 61 1.07 -7.49 8.52
C MET A 61 0.75 -6.81 9.85
N LYS A 62 1.58 -5.83 10.24
CA LYS A 62 1.48 -5.14 11.53
C LYS A 62 0.88 -3.75 11.41
N ASP A 63 1.22 -3.03 10.34
CA ASP A 63 0.87 -1.63 10.17
C ASP A 63 0.11 -1.44 8.85
N LEU A 64 -1.18 -1.06 8.97
CA LEU A 64 -2.03 -0.81 7.80
C LEU A 64 -3.21 0.08 8.19
N TYR A 65 -3.48 1.08 7.36
CA TYR A 65 -4.77 1.77 7.35
C TYR A 65 -5.58 1.30 6.14
N CYS A 66 -6.83 0.89 6.36
CA CYS A 66 -7.71 0.49 5.27
C CYS A 66 -9.13 1.00 5.49
N LYS A 67 -9.61 1.77 4.50
CA LYS A 67 -10.98 2.25 4.43
C LYS A 67 -11.77 1.43 3.43
N VAL A 68 -12.89 0.87 3.89
CA VAL A 68 -13.88 0.23 3.03
C VAL A 68 -14.92 1.27 2.61
N GLU A 69 -15.18 1.36 1.31
CA GLU A 69 -16.22 2.19 0.72
C GLU A 69 -17.21 1.32 -0.10
N GLY A 70 -18.46 1.77 -0.17
CA GLY A 70 -19.53 1.04 -0.85
C GLY A 70 -20.10 -0.14 -0.05
N SER A 71 -20.22 -1.31 -0.67
CA SER A 71 -20.82 -2.49 -0.06
C SER A 71 -19.88 -3.17 0.95
N VAL A 72 -20.39 -3.50 2.13
CA VAL A 72 -19.61 -4.09 3.24
C VAL A 72 -19.67 -5.64 3.26
N ASN A 73 -19.92 -6.28 2.12
CA ASN A 73 -19.99 -7.73 2.02
C ASN A 73 -18.60 -8.36 2.26
N LEU A 74 -18.50 -9.23 3.26
CA LEU A 74 -17.27 -9.90 3.67
C LEU A 74 -16.56 -10.64 2.53
N LEU A 75 -17.30 -11.35 1.67
CA LEU A 75 -16.72 -12.09 0.54
C LEU A 75 -16.11 -11.17 -0.52
N ASN A 76 -16.70 -9.99 -0.71
CA ASN A 76 -16.16 -9.02 -1.65
C ASN A 76 -14.97 -8.29 -1.05
N ILE A 77 -14.99 -8.01 0.26
CA ILE A 77 -13.85 -7.42 0.99
C ILE A 77 -12.64 -8.35 0.91
N THR A 78 -12.80 -9.64 1.21
CA THR A 78 -11.68 -10.60 1.15
C THR A 78 -11.10 -10.70 -0.26
N ARG A 79 -11.95 -10.79 -1.29
CA ARG A 79 -11.51 -10.80 -2.68
C ARG A 79 -10.80 -9.51 -3.09
N ALA A 80 -11.39 -8.35 -2.81
CA ALA A 80 -10.76 -7.06 -3.09
C ALA A 80 -9.40 -6.91 -2.38
N PHE A 81 -9.28 -7.43 -1.16
CA PHE A 81 -8.06 -7.37 -0.38
C PHE A 81 -6.94 -8.18 -1.02
N PHE A 82 -7.18 -9.46 -1.32
CA PHE A 82 -6.18 -10.31 -1.98
C PHE A 82 -5.85 -9.84 -3.40
N THR A 83 -6.84 -9.39 -4.17
CA THR A 83 -6.58 -8.80 -5.50
C THR A 83 -5.73 -7.53 -5.39
N GLY A 84 -5.96 -6.70 -4.37
CA GLY A 84 -5.15 -5.51 -4.12
C GLY A 84 -3.70 -5.85 -3.80
N LEU A 85 -3.46 -6.79 -2.89
CA LEU A 85 -2.12 -7.23 -2.52
C LEU A 85 -1.38 -7.92 -3.68
N ALA A 86 -2.09 -8.70 -4.51
CA ALA A 86 -1.49 -9.39 -5.65
C ALA A 86 -1.04 -8.43 -6.76
N ASN A 87 -1.76 -7.31 -6.94
CA ASN A 87 -1.45 -6.32 -7.99
C ASN A 87 -0.37 -5.31 -7.57
N GLN A 88 0.17 -5.43 -6.36
CA GLN A 88 1.15 -4.52 -5.82
C GLN A 88 2.49 -4.65 -6.56
N GLN A 89 2.95 -3.57 -7.17
CA GLN A 89 4.31 -3.45 -7.70
C GLN A 89 5.37 -3.43 -6.60
N ILE A 90 6.42 -4.24 -6.80
CA ILE A 90 7.58 -4.35 -5.90
C ILE A 90 8.61 -3.27 -6.30
N HIS A 91 9.34 -2.71 -5.33
CA HIS A 91 10.39 -1.71 -5.58
C HIS A 91 11.42 -2.17 -6.62
N GLN A 92 11.81 -3.45 -6.62
CA GLN A 92 12.73 -3.99 -7.62
C GLN A 92 12.14 -3.94 -9.03
N SER A 93 10.90 -4.39 -9.21
CA SER A 93 10.23 -4.36 -10.52
C SER A 93 10.01 -2.93 -11.00
N LEU A 94 9.76 -1.99 -10.08
CA LEU A 94 9.68 -0.57 -10.40
C LEU A 94 11.04 0.00 -10.84
N ALA A 95 12.12 -0.33 -10.12
CA ALA A 95 13.47 0.08 -10.45
C ALA A 95 13.90 -0.43 -11.82
N ASP A 96 13.68 -1.73 -12.08
CA ASP A 96 14.01 -2.37 -13.36
C ASP A 96 13.19 -1.77 -14.51
N LYS A 97 11.88 -1.50 -14.30
CA LYS A 97 11.00 -0.92 -15.33
C LYS A 97 11.38 0.52 -15.69
N LYS A 98 11.76 1.33 -14.70
CA LYS A 98 12.13 2.74 -14.91
C LYS A 98 13.62 2.95 -15.19
N GLN A 99 14.44 1.92 -14.97
CA GLN A 99 15.90 1.96 -14.98
C GLN A 99 16.45 3.08 -14.08
N LEU A 100 15.90 3.21 -12.87
CA LEU A 100 16.27 4.25 -11.90
C LEU A 100 16.34 3.66 -10.48
N HIS A 101 17.16 4.27 -9.62
CA HIS A 101 17.24 3.90 -8.21
C HIS A 101 15.97 4.30 -7.46
N VAL A 102 15.41 3.36 -6.69
CA VAL A 102 14.26 3.62 -5.82
C VAL A 102 14.79 3.99 -4.43
N VAL A 103 14.54 5.23 -4.04
CA VAL A 103 14.97 5.81 -2.77
C VAL A 103 13.77 6.01 -1.86
N GLU A 104 13.87 5.58 -0.61
CA GLU A 104 12.89 5.86 0.45
C GLU A 104 13.41 6.97 1.37
N TYR A 105 12.53 7.93 1.63
CA TYR A 105 12.74 8.96 2.64
C TYR A 105 11.87 8.66 3.85
N GLN A 106 12.50 8.52 5.01
CA GLN A 106 11.83 8.26 6.28
C GLN A 106 11.90 9.49 7.16
N ALA A 107 10.75 10.00 7.61
CA ALA A 107 10.70 11.21 8.45
C ALA A 107 11.56 11.09 9.72
N GLN A 108 11.68 9.89 10.30
CA GLN A 108 12.52 9.64 11.48
C GLN A 108 14.02 9.83 11.22
N ARG A 109 14.48 9.60 9.99
CA ARG A 109 15.90 9.71 9.59
C ARG A 109 16.24 11.06 8.97
N GLY A 110 15.27 11.97 8.89
CA GLY A 110 15.45 13.29 8.29
C GLY A 110 15.73 13.20 6.78
N PRO A 111 16.68 14.00 6.24
CA PRO A 111 16.93 14.09 4.80
C PRO A 111 17.77 12.93 4.23
N LEU A 112 18.15 11.92 5.05
CA LEU A 112 19.04 10.85 4.62
C LEU A 112 18.34 9.89 3.63
N PRO A 113 18.78 9.78 2.37
CA PRO A 113 18.18 8.88 1.41
C PRO A 113 18.60 7.43 1.68
N VAL A 114 17.64 6.50 1.70
CA VAL A 114 17.90 5.06 1.77
C VAL A 114 17.57 4.45 0.41
N VAL A 115 18.56 3.86 -0.25
CA VAL A 115 18.33 3.15 -1.51
C VAL A 115 17.72 1.79 -1.20
N VAL A 116 16.47 1.58 -1.63
CA VAL A 116 15.70 0.34 -1.35
C VAL A 116 15.85 -0.66 -2.49
N ALA A 117 15.98 -0.18 -3.72
CA ALA A 117 16.21 -1.03 -4.88
C ALA A 117 17.06 -0.30 -5.93
N SER A 118 17.90 -1.08 -6.61
CA SER A 118 18.68 -0.65 -7.77
C SER A 118 18.33 -1.50 -8.98
N PRO A 119 18.25 -0.91 -10.18
CA PRO A 119 18.00 -1.66 -11.40
C PRO A 119 19.15 -2.63 -11.70
N LYS A 120 18.83 -3.84 -12.16
CA LYS A 120 19.85 -4.86 -12.47
C LYS A 120 20.74 -4.48 -13.66
N GLU A 121 20.17 -3.82 -14.65
CA GLU A 121 20.83 -3.43 -15.91
C GLU A 121 21.57 -2.09 -15.81
N GLY A 122 21.65 -1.51 -14.61
CA GLY A 122 22.19 -0.17 -14.40
C GLY A 122 21.13 0.92 -14.49
N ALA A 123 21.42 2.07 -13.87
CA ALA A 123 20.54 3.22 -13.91
C ALA A 123 20.82 4.07 -15.14
N ARG A 124 19.77 4.55 -15.80
CA ARG A 124 19.89 5.51 -16.88
C ARG A 124 20.44 6.85 -16.33
N PRO A 125 21.23 7.59 -17.12
CA PRO A 125 21.77 8.88 -16.68
C PRO A 125 20.71 9.99 -16.68
N ASP A 126 19.69 9.89 -17.55
CA ASP A 126 18.70 10.95 -17.72
C ASP A 126 17.58 10.88 -16.65
N PRO A 127 17.28 11.99 -15.95
CA PRO A 127 16.20 12.04 -14.96
C PRO A 127 14.81 11.90 -15.58
N GLU A 128 13.79 11.60 -14.78
CA GLU A 128 12.39 11.73 -15.23
C GLU A 128 12.02 13.21 -15.37
N PRO A 129 11.28 13.61 -16.43
CA PRO A 129 10.76 14.97 -16.52
C PRO A 129 9.83 15.22 -15.34
N VAL A 130 10.03 16.35 -14.67
CA VAL A 130 9.20 16.76 -13.54
C VAL A 130 8.15 17.72 -14.06
N ASP A 131 6.90 17.27 -14.11
CA ASP A 131 5.78 18.15 -14.41
C ASP A 131 5.52 19.08 -13.21
N GLU A 132 5.32 20.37 -13.44
CA GLU A 132 4.97 21.33 -12.38
C GLU A 132 3.63 20.97 -11.71
N ILE A 133 2.68 20.46 -12.50
CA ILE A 133 1.35 20.06 -12.03
C ILE A 133 1.08 18.64 -12.50
N PRO A 134 1.17 17.63 -11.62
CA PRO A 134 0.91 16.25 -12.01
C PRO A 134 -0.58 16.02 -12.25
N ASN A 135 -0.93 15.39 -13.38
CA ASN A 135 -2.32 15.01 -13.70
C ASN A 135 -2.73 13.69 -13.00
N THR A 136 -2.60 13.65 -11.67
CA THR A 136 -2.96 12.47 -10.86
C THR A 136 -4.38 12.60 -10.34
N ARG A 137 -5.18 11.53 -10.46
CA ARG A 137 -6.53 11.50 -9.92
C ARG A 137 -6.48 11.54 -8.38
N LEU A 138 -6.97 12.63 -7.81
CA LEU A 138 -7.07 12.80 -6.35
C LEU A 138 -8.39 12.27 -5.82
N ASN A 139 -8.34 11.66 -4.63
CA ASN A 139 -9.53 11.33 -3.87
C ASN A 139 -9.90 12.51 -2.97
N TRP A 140 -11.11 13.04 -3.15
CA TRP A 140 -11.59 14.20 -2.40
C TRP A 140 -11.57 13.99 -0.88
N VAL A 141 -11.85 12.77 -0.41
CA VAL A 141 -11.87 12.45 1.02
C VAL A 141 -10.49 12.60 1.67
N ASP A 142 -9.43 12.30 0.92
CA ASP A 142 -8.05 12.39 1.37
C ASP A 142 -7.55 13.83 1.31
N VAL A 143 -7.95 14.59 0.28
CA VAL A 143 -7.70 16.04 0.17
C VAL A 143 -8.32 16.80 1.35
N GLN A 144 -9.58 16.50 1.68
CA GLN A 144 -10.24 17.11 2.85
C GLN A 144 -9.57 16.76 4.16
N ALA A 145 -9.02 15.54 4.29
CA ALA A 145 -8.29 15.13 5.48
C ALA A 145 -6.96 15.89 5.61
N ALA A 146 -6.23 16.07 4.49
CA ALA A 146 -4.98 16.82 4.46
C ALA A 146 -5.19 18.32 4.77
N GLN A 147 -6.29 18.91 4.33
CA GLN A 147 -6.64 20.31 4.60
C GLN A 147 -7.28 20.53 5.98
N GLY A 148 -7.52 19.47 6.77
CA GLY A 148 -8.18 19.58 8.08
C GLY A 148 -9.68 19.91 8.03
N ILE A 149 -10.30 19.91 6.85
CA ILE A 149 -11.72 20.22 6.61
C ILE A 149 -12.62 19.03 7.00
N LYS A 150 -12.05 17.83 7.10
CA LYS A 150 -12.78 16.61 7.42
C LYS A 150 -13.22 16.58 8.89
N HIS A 151 -14.44 17.05 9.15
CA HIS A 151 -15.06 16.96 10.47
C HIS A 151 -15.77 15.61 10.64
N SER A 152 -15.19 14.71 11.43
CA SER A 152 -15.85 13.48 11.86
C SER A 152 -15.56 13.20 13.33
N LYS A 153 -16.62 13.18 14.15
CA LYS A 153 -16.54 12.81 15.57
C LYS A 153 -15.97 11.40 15.80
N TRP A 154 -16.00 10.55 14.77
CA TRP A 154 -15.64 9.13 14.84
C TRP A 154 -14.24 8.80 14.31
N ALA A 155 -13.55 9.74 13.65
CA ALA A 155 -12.26 9.47 13.00
C ALA A 155 -11.09 9.33 13.98
N GLY A 156 -11.09 10.13 15.07
CA GLY A 156 -10.00 10.18 16.06
C GLY A 156 -10.28 9.41 17.35
N VAL A 157 -11.31 8.56 17.39
CA VAL A 157 -11.69 7.84 18.61
C VAL A 157 -10.59 6.87 19.02
N LYS A 158 -10.18 6.91 20.29
CA LYS A 158 -9.23 5.94 20.86
C LYS A 158 -9.86 4.55 20.79
N ARG A 159 -9.18 3.63 20.11
CA ARG A 159 -9.58 2.22 19.97
C ARG A 159 -8.46 1.34 20.52
N THR A 160 -8.79 0.08 20.81
CA THR A 160 -7.77 -0.93 21.04
C THR A 160 -6.90 -1.05 19.80
N ILE A 161 -5.59 -0.90 19.99
CA ILE A 161 -4.58 -1.04 18.94
C ILE A 161 -4.36 -2.54 18.77
N TRP A 162 -4.41 -3.01 17.52
CA TRP A 162 -4.29 -4.42 17.14
C TRP A 162 -3.03 -4.67 16.33
#